data_AF-A0A0S7EX62-F1
#
_entry.id   AF-A0A0S7EX62-F1
#
_cell.length_a   1.000
_cell.length_b   1.000
_cell.length_c   1.000
_cell.angle_alpha   90.00
_cell.angle_beta   90.00
_cell.angle_gamma   90.00
#
_symmetry.space_group_name_H-M   'P 1'
#
loop_
_entity.id
_entity.type
_entity.pdbx_description
1 polymer ?
#
loop_
_entity_poly.entity_id
_entity_poly.type
_entity_poly.pdbx_seq_one_letter_code
_entity_poly.pdbx_strand_id
1 'polypeptide(L)'
;RAPSIHPSRGCFLRMEPGYVQAAMAMGEVSKRVSARNVAVERKNLLTVCRFSVKTLLEKYTAEPIDDSSEEFINFAAVLEHILSHRFKGSSSWFDGQRSYWDYIRLACAKVPNSCISSIESMENINTSRAKGRAWM
;
A
#
# COMPACT_ATOMS: atom_id res chain seq x y z
N ARG A 1 -59.26 -47.85 -15.29
CA ARG A 1 -57.78 -47.81 -15.23
C ARG A 1 -57.34 -46.35 -15.23
N ALA A 2 -57.22 -45.79 -14.03
CA ALA A 2 -56.47 -44.58 -13.66
C ALA A 2 -56.49 -44.55 -12.13
N PRO A 3 -55.34 -44.37 -11.45
CA PRO A 3 -55.37 -43.79 -10.12
C PRO A 3 -54.56 -42.49 -10.09
N SER A 4 -55.21 -41.48 -9.52
CA SER A 4 -54.68 -40.17 -9.15
C SER A 4 -53.52 -40.31 -8.15
N ILE A 5 -52.44 -39.56 -8.37
CA ILE A 5 -51.34 -39.43 -7.41
C ILE A 5 -51.28 -37.96 -6.95
N HIS A 6 -51.51 -37.75 -5.66
CA HIS A 6 -51.32 -36.49 -4.94
C HIS A 6 -49.82 -36.13 -4.86
N PRO A 7 -49.43 -34.84 -4.91
CA PRO A 7 -48.07 -34.44 -4.60
C PRO A 7 -47.89 -34.23 -3.09
N SER A 8 -47.05 -35.07 -2.49
CA SER A 8 -46.58 -34.94 -1.12
C SER A 8 -45.58 -33.78 -0.99
N ARG A 9 -45.89 -32.91 -0.02
CA ARG A 9 -45.03 -32.05 0.81
C ARG A 9 -43.51 -32.11 0.55
N GLY A 10 -42.93 -30.93 0.28
CA GLY A 10 -41.88 -30.36 1.12
C GLY A 10 -40.43 -30.75 0.82
N CYS A 11 -39.73 -29.88 0.08
CA CYS A 11 -38.36 -29.50 0.42
C CYS A 11 -38.09 -28.09 -0.11
N PHE A 12 -38.75 -27.09 0.49
CA PHE A 12 -38.27 -25.73 0.42
C PHE A 12 -36.99 -25.72 1.28
N LEU A 13 -35.82 -25.67 0.65
CA LEU A 13 -34.58 -25.35 1.35
C LEU A 13 -34.73 -23.93 1.89
N ARG A 14 -35.35 -23.81 3.07
CA ARG A 14 -35.38 -22.60 3.86
C ARG A 14 -33.93 -22.36 4.26
N MET A 15 -33.26 -21.47 3.55
CA MET A 15 -31.96 -20.97 3.97
C MET A 15 -32.16 -20.32 5.34
N GLU A 16 -31.63 -20.96 6.37
CA GLU A 16 -31.73 -20.50 7.75
C GLU A 16 -31.13 -19.07 7.84
N PRO A 17 -31.87 -18.09 8.39
CA PRO A 17 -31.39 -16.70 8.54
C PRO A 17 -30.05 -16.59 9.28
N GLY A 18 -29.71 -17.59 10.10
CA GLY A 18 -28.48 -17.65 10.88
C GLY A 18 -27.19 -17.68 10.04
N TYR A 19 -27.20 -18.32 8.87
CA TYR A 19 -26.00 -18.40 8.01
C TYR A 19 -25.65 -17.05 7.38
N VAL A 20 -26.67 -16.28 6.99
CA VAL A 20 -26.49 -14.95 6.39
C VAL A 20 -26.01 -13.94 7.44
N GLN A 21 -26.56 -14.02 8.66
CA GLN A 21 -26.12 -13.21 9.80
C GLN A 21 -24.67 -13.51 10.21
N ALA A 22 -24.28 -14.79 10.24
CA ALA A 22 -22.92 -15.21 10.56
C ALA A 22 -21.91 -14.76 9.49
N ALA A 23 -22.26 -14.86 8.21
CA ALA A 23 -21.43 -14.38 7.10
C ALA A 23 -21.24 -12.85 7.15
N MET A 24 -22.29 -12.08 7.44
CA MET A 24 -22.21 -10.63 7.60
C MET A 24 -21.36 -10.23 8.83
N ALA A 25 -21.50 -10.93 9.96
CA ALA A 25 -20.68 -10.70 11.15
C ALA A 25 -19.19 -11.02 10.90
N MET A 26 -18.87 -12.10 10.17
CA MET A 26 -17.50 -12.46 9.80
C MET A 26 -16.86 -11.47 8.83
N GLY A 27 -17.64 -10.88 7.92
CA GLY A 27 -17.18 -9.83 7.01
C GLY A 27 -16.78 -8.54 7.75
N GLU A 28 -17.56 -8.13 8.76
CA GLU A 28 -17.26 -6.98 9.61
C GLU A 28 -16.05 -7.24 10.52
N VAL A 29 -15.92 -8.44 11.08
CA VAL A 29 -14.73 -8.84 11.87
C VAL A 29 -13.48 -8.87 11.00
N SER A 30 -13.55 -9.41 9.77
CA SER A 30 -12.43 -9.45 8.82
C SER A 30 -11.97 -8.05 8.40
N LYS A 31 -12.91 -7.14 8.13
CA LYS A 31 -12.59 -5.73 7.85
C LYS A 31 -11.91 -5.06 9.05
N ARG A 32 -12.39 -5.31 10.28
CA ARG A 32 -11.77 -4.77 11.52
C ARG A 32 -10.38 -5.36 11.81
N VAL A 33 -10.14 -6.62 11.49
CA VAL A 33 -8.81 -7.25 11.60
C VAL A 33 -7.87 -6.69 10.53
N SER A 34 -8.33 -6.56 9.29
CA SER A 34 -7.57 -5.93 8.21
C SER A 34 -7.18 -4.49 8.54
N ALA A 35 -8.12 -3.68 9.06
CA ALA A 35 -7.85 -2.31 9.49
C ALA A 35 -6.84 -2.24 10.64
N ARG A 36 -6.92 -3.17 11.61
CA ARG A 36 -5.94 -3.29 12.69
C ARG A 36 -4.56 -3.66 12.17
N ASN A 37 -4.46 -4.61 11.25
CA ASN A 37 -3.20 -5.04 10.65
C ASN A 37 -2.52 -3.87 9.93
N VAL A 38 -3.27 -3.08 9.18
CA VAL A 38 -2.75 -1.85 8.55
C VAL A 38 -2.27 -0.84 9.59
N ALA A 39 -3.05 -0.62 10.65
CA ALA A 39 -2.66 0.35 11.68
C ALA A 39 -1.36 -0.08 12.38
N VAL A 40 -1.18 -1.38 12.60
CA VAL A 40 0.05 -1.96 13.14
C VAL A 40 1.21 -1.82 12.15
N GLU A 41 1.01 -2.19 10.89
CA GLU A 41 2.02 -2.06 9.83
C GLU A 41 2.50 -0.62 9.69
N ARG A 42 1.57 0.35 9.66
CA ARG A 42 1.90 1.79 9.64
C ARG A 42 2.72 2.20 10.86
N LYS A 43 2.37 1.74 12.06
CA LYS A 43 3.13 2.03 13.30
C LYS A 43 4.53 1.43 13.25
N ASN A 44 4.66 0.22 12.72
CA ASN A 44 5.95 -0.46 12.59
C ASN A 44 6.85 0.29 11.60
N LEU A 45 6.33 0.67 10.42
CA LEU A 45 7.08 1.45 9.43
C LEU A 45 7.56 2.79 10.00
N LEU A 46 6.71 3.51 10.73
CA LEU A 46 7.11 4.76 11.39
C LEU A 46 8.17 4.53 12.48
N THR A 47 8.06 3.43 13.22
CA THR A 47 9.06 3.07 14.23
C THR A 47 10.42 2.78 13.60
N VAL A 48 10.45 1.97 12.53
CA VAL A 48 11.69 1.65 11.81
C VAL A 48 12.29 2.91 11.16
N CYS A 49 11.46 3.78 10.58
CA CYS A 49 11.91 5.06 10.04
C CYS A 49 12.56 5.96 11.10
N ARG A 50 11.98 5.99 12.30
CA ARG A 50 12.58 6.72 13.42
C ARG A 50 13.95 6.17 13.81
N PHE A 51 14.13 4.85 13.77
CA PHE A 51 15.42 4.24 14.04
C PHE A 51 16.42 4.50 12.92
N SER A 52 16.02 4.40 11.65
CA SER A 52 16.93 4.67 10.52
C SER A 52 17.40 6.13 10.47
N VAL A 53 16.56 7.09 10.84
CA VAL A 53 16.98 8.50 10.98
C VAL A 53 18.01 8.67 12.10
N LYS A 54 17.86 7.94 13.23
CA LYS A 54 18.85 7.98 14.30
C LYS A 54 20.21 7.46 13.83
N THR A 55 20.25 6.30 13.18
CA THR A 55 21.50 5.72 12.69
C THR A 55 22.15 6.62 11.64
N LEU A 56 21.35 7.25 10.77
CA LEU A 56 21.84 8.22 9.79
C LEU A 56 22.48 9.44 10.46
N LEU A 57 21.85 9.99 11.50
CA LEU A 57 22.41 11.11 12.27
C LEU A 57 23.69 10.73 13.00
N GLU A 58 23.75 9.51 13.55
CA GLU A 58 24.97 9.00 14.20
C GLU A 58 26.12 8.89 13.18
N LYS A 59 25.87 8.33 12.00
CA LYS A 59 26.85 8.23 10.91
C LYS A 59 27.39 9.60 10.48
N TYR A 60 26.49 10.58 10.30
CA TYR A 60 26.86 11.94 9.89
C TYR A 60 27.85 12.62 10.85
N THR A 61 27.87 12.24 12.14
CA THR A 61 28.84 12.81 13.09
C THR A 61 30.28 12.35 12.86
N ALA A 62 30.46 11.20 12.18
CA ALA A 62 31.77 10.64 11.89
C ALA A 62 32.29 11.06 10.52
N GLU A 63 31.44 11.04 9.49
CA GLU A 63 31.84 11.33 8.11
C GLU A 63 30.64 11.79 7.25
N PRO A 64 30.89 12.48 6.12
CA PRO A 64 29.83 12.83 5.17
C PRO A 64 29.08 11.59 4.68
N ILE A 65 27.76 11.70 4.58
CA ILE A 65 26.92 10.64 4.04
C ILE A 65 26.92 10.74 2.51
N ASP A 66 27.19 9.61 1.87
CA ASP A 66 27.03 9.41 0.42
C ASP A 66 25.90 8.41 0.12
N ASP A 67 25.65 8.17 -1.16
CA ASP A 67 24.64 7.22 -1.62
C ASP A 67 25.05 5.74 -1.45
N SER A 68 26.31 5.49 -1.09
CA SER A 68 26.85 4.16 -0.80
C SER A 68 26.73 3.76 0.68
N SER A 69 26.50 4.74 1.57
CA SER A 69 26.37 4.55 3.01
C SER A 69 25.19 3.64 3.36
N GLU A 70 25.45 2.58 4.13
CA GLU A 70 24.43 1.60 4.51
C GLU A 70 23.26 2.26 5.26
N GLU A 71 23.55 3.26 6.10
CA GLU A 71 22.54 4.00 6.84
C GLU A 71 21.60 4.78 5.90
N PHE A 72 22.13 5.35 4.82
CA PHE A 72 21.33 6.04 3.81
C PHE A 72 20.48 5.04 3.02
N ILE A 73 21.06 3.92 2.58
CA ILE A 73 20.35 2.86 1.86
C ILE A 73 19.19 2.33 2.71
N ASN A 74 19.43 2.09 4.00
CA ASN A 74 18.41 1.64 4.94
C ASN A 74 17.31 2.69 5.15
N PHE A 75 17.66 3.97 5.28
CA PHE A 75 16.69 5.05 5.37
C PHE A 75 15.82 5.16 4.10
N ALA A 76 16.46 5.20 2.92
CA ALA A 76 15.78 5.31 1.63
C ALA A 76 14.84 4.12 1.38
N ALA A 77 15.23 2.90 1.76
CA ALA A 77 14.38 1.72 1.65
C ALA A 77 13.12 1.81 2.52
N VAL A 78 13.24 2.31 3.75
CA VAL A 78 12.11 2.50 4.66
C VAL A 78 11.21 3.64 4.17
N LEU A 79 11.79 4.73 3.66
CA LEU A 79 11.05 5.83 3.06
C LEU A 79 10.27 5.38 1.82
N GLU A 80 10.90 4.62 0.91
CA GLU A 80 10.23 4.00 -0.25
C GLU A 80 9.06 3.11 0.20
N HIS A 81 9.22 2.34 1.28
CA HIS A 81 8.15 1.51 1.84
C HIS A 81 7.00 2.35 2.37
N ILE A 82 7.28 3.40 3.16
CA ILE A 82 6.25 4.32 3.66
C ILE A 82 5.50 4.99 2.52
N LEU A 83 6.22 5.50 1.52
CA LEU A 83 5.64 6.15 0.35
C LEU A 83 4.84 5.16 -0.50
N SER A 84 5.20 3.89 -0.53
CA SER A 84 4.45 2.84 -1.23
C SER A 84 3.32 2.25 -0.40
N HIS A 85 3.30 2.49 0.91
CA HIS A 85 2.32 1.90 1.82
C HIS A 85 0.91 2.41 1.46
N ARG A 86 0.02 1.47 1.16
CA ARG A 86 -1.37 1.70 0.69
C ARG A 86 -1.50 2.22 -0.75
N PHE A 87 -0.44 2.31 -1.53
CA PHE A 87 -0.54 2.32 -3.00
C PHE A 87 -0.88 0.91 -3.49
N LYS A 88 -2.07 0.43 -3.11
CA LYS A 88 -2.70 -0.72 -3.77
C LYS A 88 -3.51 -0.10 -4.89
N GLY A 89 -3.07 -0.31 -6.14
CA GLY A 89 -3.70 0.27 -7.30
C GLY A 89 -5.22 0.16 -7.19
N SER A 90 -5.91 1.27 -7.41
CA SER A 90 -7.32 1.20 -7.77
C SER A 90 -7.42 0.17 -8.88
N SER A 91 -8.19 -0.90 -8.68
CA SER A 91 -8.53 -1.88 -9.71
C SER A 91 -9.48 -1.29 -10.76
N SER A 92 -9.32 0.00 -11.08
CA SER A 92 -9.82 0.58 -12.31
C SER A 92 -8.92 0.07 -13.42
N TRP A 93 -9.49 -0.77 -14.28
CA TRP A 93 -8.84 -1.31 -15.49
C TRP A 93 -8.13 -0.23 -16.35
N PHE A 94 -8.52 1.04 -16.21
CA PHE A 94 -8.02 2.17 -17.00
C PHE A 94 -7.02 3.07 -16.26
N ASP A 95 -6.93 2.99 -14.93
CA ASP A 95 -6.05 3.85 -14.15
C ASP A 95 -4.85 2.98 -13.76
N GLY A 96 -3.87 2.89 -14.68
CA GLY A 96 -2.66 2.09 -14.50
C GLY A 96 -2.05 2.26 -13.10
N GLN A 97 -1.39 1.22 -12.59
CA GLN A 97 -0.88 1.17 -11.21
C GLN A 97 -0.16 2.48 -10.81
N ARG A 98 -0.87 3.35 -10.09
CA ARG A 98 -0.31 4.64 -9.63
C ARG A 98 0.84 4.33 -8.69
N SER A 99 2.02 4.81 -9.04
CA SER A 99 3.23 4.70 -8.23
C SER A 99 3.31 5.86 -7.24
N TYR A 100 4.11 5.72 -6.19
CA TYR A 100 4.38 6.84 -5.29
C TYR A 100 5.06 8.02 -6.02
N TRP A 101 5.81 7.77 -7.09
CA TRP A 101 6.41 8.82 -7.92
C TRP A 101 5.36 9.71 -8.59
N ASP A 102 4.24 9.14 -9.05
CA ASP A 102 3.15 9.93 -9.63
C ASP A 102 2.56 10.91 -8.62
N TYR A 103 2.51 10.49 -7.34
CA TYR A 103 2.10 11.36 -6.24
C TYR A 103 3.15 12.43 -5.94
N ILE A 104 4.44 12.08 -5.87
CA ILE A 104 5.53 13.04 -5.64
C ILE A 104 5.52 14.11 -6.73
N ARG A 105 5.39 13.73 -8.00
CA ARG A 105 5.30 14.66 -9.13
C ARG A 105 4.17 15.67 -8.94
N LEU A 106 2.98 15.21 -8.55
CA LEU A 106 1.82 16.09 -8.33
C LEU A 106 1.99 16.99 -7.09
N ALA A 107 2.51 16.44 -5.99
CA ALA A 107 2.70 17.19 -4.75
C ALA A 107 3.79 18.25 -4.88
N CYS A 108 4.88 17.94 -5.60
CA CYS A 108 6.04 18.80 -5.77
C CYS A 108 5.94 19.74 -6.98
N ALA A 109 4.95 19.60 -7.86
CA ALA A 109 4.79 20.43 -9.07
C ALA A 109 4.73 21.95 -8.77
N LYS A 110 4.28 22.33 -7.56
CA LYS A 110 4.17 23.73 -7.13
C LYS A 110 5.26 24.14 -6.13
N VAL A 111 6.17 23.24 -5.79
CA VAL A 111 7.27 23.52 -4.86
C VAL A 111 8.38 24.21 -5.67
N PRO A 112 8.74 25.46 -5.34
CA PRO A 112 9.84 26.14 -6.03
C PRO A 112 11.15 25.38 -5.82
N ASN A 113 12.02 25.41 -6.83
CA ASN A 113 13.32 24.72 -6.80
C ASN A 113 13.23 23.19 -6.61
N SER A 114 12.14 22.55 -7.07
CA SER A 114 12.07 21.09 -7.10
C SER A 114 12.89 20.49 -8.24
N CYS A 115 13.38 19.27 -8.05
CA CYS A 115 14.16 18.51 -9.04
C CYS A 115 13.28 17.68 -10.01
N ILE A 116 11.95 17.88 -10.00
CA ILE A 116 11.00 17.05 -10.75
C ILE A 116 11.31 17.07 -12.25
N SER A 117 11.43 18.25 -12.86
CA SER A 117 11.70 18.38 -14.29
C SER A 117 13.04 17.78 -14.70
N SER A 118 14.08 17.92 -13.85
CA SER A 118 15.39 17.31 -14.08
C SER A 118 15.30 15.79 -14.12
N ILE A 119 14.59 15.18 -13.17
CA ILE A 119 14.39 13.72 -13.13
C ILE A 119 13.53 13.24 -14.31
N GLU A 120 12.53 14.02 -14.73
CA GLU A 120 11.70 13.67 -15.89
C GLU A 120 12.50 13.68 -17.20
N SER A 121 13.52 14.52 -17.30
CA SER A 121 14.42 14.61 -18.47
C SER A 121 15.54 13.55 -18.51
N MET A 122 15.72 12.73 -17.47
CA MET A 122 16.77 11.70 -17.46
C MET A 122 16.43 10.53 -18.40
N GLU A 123 17.26 10.30 -19.43
CA GLU A 123 17.05 9.24 -20.44
C GLU A 123 17.42 7.83 -19.93
N ASN A 124 18.29 7.75 -18.93
CA ASN A 124 18.77 6.50 -18.34
C ASN A 124 17.86 5.95 -17.22
N ILE A 125 16.83 6.70 -16.79
CA ILE A 125 15.94 6.33 -15.68
C ILE A 125 14.48 6.34 -16.17
N ASN A 126 14.04 5.19 -16.71
CA ASN A 126 12.76 5.10 -17.43
C ASN A 126 11.61 4.46 -16.64
N THR A 127 11.82 4.08 -15.37
CA THR A 127 10.77 3.50 -14.53
C THR A 127 10.34 4.46 -13.43
N SER A 128 9.05 4.47 -13.07
CA SER A 128 8.55 5.34 -11.99
C SER A 128 9.24 5.06 -10.65
N ARG A 129 9.62 3.80 -10.38
CA ARG A 129 10.40 3.45 -9.19
C ARG A 129 11.79 4.09 -9.22
N ALA A 130 12.50 3.99 -10.35
CA ALA A 130 13.85 4.54 -10.44
C ALA A 130 13.84 6.08 -10.39
N LYS A 131 12.81 6.73 -10.97
CA LYS A 131 12.59 8.18 -10.82
C LYS A 131 12.30 8.58 -9.38
N GLY A 132 11.46 7.80 -8.69
CA GLY A 132 11.19 7.99 -7.27
C GLY A 132 12.43 7.83 -6.38
N ARG A 133 13.34 6.92 -6.74
CA ARG A 133 14.65 6.79 -6.06
C ARG A 133 15.60 7.93 -6.36
N ALA A 134 15.67 8.42 -7.59
CA ALA A 134 16.51 9.57 -7.95
C ALA A 134 16.05 10.88 -7.29
N TRP A 135 14.79 10.95 -6.86
CA TRP A 135 14.24 12.07 -6.11
C TRP A 135 14.63 12.05 -4.63
N MET A 136 14.83 10.87 -4.05
CA MET A 136 15.29 10.70 -2.66
C MET A 136 16.79 10.95 -2.57
#